data_AF-A0ABD3FHX7-F1
#
_entry.id   AF-A0ABD3FHX7-F1
#
_cell.length_a   1.000
_cell.length_b   1.000
_cell.length_c   1.000
_cell.angle_alpha   90.00
_cell.angle_beta   90.00
_cell.angle_gamma   90.00
#
_symmetry.space_group_name_H-M   'P 1'
#
loop_
_entity.id
_entity.type
_entity.pdbx_description
1 polymer ?
#
loop_
_entity_poly.entity_id
_entity_poly.type
_entity_poly.pdbx_seq_one_letter_code
_entity_poly.pdbx_strand_id
1 'polypeptide(L)'
;MADRKLSGRQMMELFYAEVERPAPADGAEEDADPPTMFRCKCGKTRAQRLKHGYTNLVQHILVKHPDWVAAASREAHPSPTPALASNKSPTPKKNGKAKARTETGANDKEERNGEQGSNDSVSNSKERNSVMPEQSATSSSVQKRSDYLSWDDYFMSVAFLSAMRSKDPSTQVGACIVNPERKIVGIGYNGFPNGCGDDELPWARESESNSPLDTKYPYVCHAEMNAILNKNSTDVKGCTIYVALFPCNECAKLIIQSGISRVVYCSDKYNQDWKFVASRRLLDMAGVAYVQHQLQTSKVMIDFTSVM
;
A
#
# COMPACT_ATOMS: atom_id res chain seq x y z
N MET A 1 6.20 -4.06 22.42
CA MET A 1 6.86 -3.07 21.54
C MET A 1 7.64 -3.87 20.51
N ALA A 2 7.36 -3.70 19.21
CA ALA A 2 8.10 -4.43 18.17
C ALA A 2 9.40 -3.68 17.87
N ASP A 3 10.56 -4.34 18.05
CA ASP A 3 11.87 -3.79 17.66
C ASP A 3 11.87 -3.58 16.14
N ARG A 4 11.92 -2.31 15.70
CA ARG A 4 11.95 -1.94 14.28
C ARG A 4 13.33 -2.24 13.71
N LYS A 5 13.43 -3.09 12.69
CA LYS A 5 14.69 -3.34 11.99
C LYS A 5 15.16 -2.08 11.24
N LEU A 6 16.37 -1.60 11.55
CA LEU A 6 17.03 -0.51 10.83
C LEU A 6 17.47 -0.99 9.44
N SER A 7 17.28 -0.15 8.42
CA SER A 7 17.82 -0.40 7.08
C SER A 7 19.33 -0.14 7.03
N GLY A 8 20.02 -0.71 6.02
CA GLY A 8 21.45 -0.48 5.82
C GLY A 8 21.83 0.99 5.68
N ARG A 9 20.98 1.80 5.02
CA ARG A 9 21.17 3.25 4.90
C ARG A 9 21.04 3.98 6.25
N GLN A 10 20.03 3.63 7.05
CA GLN A 10 19.87 4.21 8.39
C GLN A 10 21.05 3.86 9.31
N MET A 11 21.58 2.64 9.21
CA MET A 11 22.78 2.27 9.96
C MET A 11 24.01 3.07 9.51
N MET A 12 24.13 3.37 8.22
CA MET A 12 25.19 4.26 7.73
C MET A 12 25.07 5.68 8.30
N GLU A 13 23.89 6.28 8.20
CA GLU A 13 23.63 7.64 8.71
C GLU A 13 23.82 7.75 10.23
N LEU A 14 23.51 6.69 10.98
CA LEU A 14 23.60 6.69 12.44
C LEU A 14 25.01 6.41 12.98
N PHE A 15 25.81 5.60 12.29
CA PHE A 15 27.03 5.03 12.88
C PHE A 15 28.32 5.33 12.11
N TYR A 16 28.24 5.93 10.93
CA TYR A 16 29.39 6.29 10.11
C TYR A 16 29.39 7.77 9.75
N ALA A 17 30.58 8.34 9.71
CA ALA A 17 30.85 9.63 9.08
C ALA A 17 31.73 9.42 7.86
N GLU A 18 31.44 10.12 6.77
CA GLU A 18 32.35 10.19 5.62
C GLU A 18 33.62 10.94 6.02
N VAL A 19 34.76 10.41 5.61
CA VAL A 19 36.09 11.03 5.75
C VAL A 19 36.55 11.43 4.35
N GLU A 20 37.38 12.47 4.27
CA GLU A 20 37.95 12.94 3.01
C GLU A 20 38.46 11.80 2.13
N ARG A 21 38.10 11.90 0.86
CA ARG A 21 38.52 11.00 -0.22
C ARG A 21 40.04 11.14 -0.38
N PRO A 22 40.82 10.05 -0.30
CA PRO A 22 42.25 10.12 -0.53
C PRO A 22 42.50 10.65 -1.96
N ALA A 23 43.48 11.52 -2.11
CA ALA A 23 43.90 12.02 -3.41
C ALA A 23 44.22 10.83 -4.34
N PRO A 24 43.87 10.91 -5.63
CA PRO A 24 44.23 9.87 -6.59
C PRO A 24 45.76 9.68 -6.55
N ALA A 25 46.19 8.42 -6.54
CA ALA A 25 47.62 8.11 -6.62
C ALA A 25 48.15 8.53 -7.99
N ASP A 26 49.37 9.08 -8.03
CA ASP A 26 50.03 9.46 -9.28
C ASP A 26 50.07 8.25 -10.23
N GLY A 27 49.35 8.35 -11.36
CA GLY A 27 49.27 7.30 -12.38
C GLY A 27 48.02 6.42 -12.37
N ALA A 28 46.98 6.73 -11.59
CA ALA A 28 45.68 6.04 -11.69
C ALA A 28 44.87 6.48 -12.93
N GLU A 29 44.30 5.53 -13.68
CA GLU A 29 43.41 5.77 -14.83
C GLU A 29 42.28 6.76 -14.46
N GLU A 30 41.97 7.70 -15.37
CA GLU A 30 40.95 8.76 -15.19
C GLU A 30 39.53 8.27 -14.88
N ASP A 31 39.25 6.96 -15.03
CA ASP A 31 37.91 6.36 -14.89
C ASP A 31 37.70 5.53 -13.60
N ALA A 32 38.68 5.51 -12.68
CA ALA A 32 38.59 4.73 -11.46
C ALA A 32 37.97 5.53 -10.30
N ASP A 33 36.64 5.48 -10.10
CA ASP A 33 35.96 6.07 -8.93
C ASP A 33 36.59 5.58 -7.61
N PRO A 34 37.38 6.42 -6.90
CA PRO A 34 38.14 5.99 -5.74
C PRO A 34 37.19 5.68 -4.58
N PRO A 35 37.51 4.68 -3.74
CA PRO A 35 36.64 4.35 -2.62
C PRO A 35 36.54 5.51 -1.64
N THR A 36 35.32 5.85 -1.24
CA THR A 36 35.06 6.78 -0.14
C THR A 36 35.44 6.13 1.19
N MET A 37 36.11 6.87 2.05
CA MET A 37 36.49 6.41 3.39
C MET A 37 35.38 6.75 4.38
N PHE A 38 34.95 5.78 5.18
CA PHE A 38 33.95 5.97 6.22
C PHE A 38 34.55 5.63 7.59
N ARG A 39 34.42 6.53 8.56
CA ARG A 39 34.84 6.31 9.95
C ARG A 39 33.64 5.95 10.80
N CYS A 40 33.68 4.77 11.40
CA CYS A 40 32.67 4.33 12.36
C CYS A 40 32.82 5.12 13.68
N LYS A 41 31.74 5.29 14.43
CA LYS A 41 31.78 5.85 15.80
C LYS A 41 32.74 5.11 16.74
N CYS A 42 33.11 3.86 16.46
CA CYS A 42 34.12 3.11 17.23
C CYS A 42 35.57 3.45 16.84
N GLY A 43 35.78 4.38 15.91
CA GLY A 43 37.09 4.83 15.44
C GLY A 43 37.65 4.05 14.23
N LYS A 44 37.05 2.91 13.85
CA LYS A 44 37.51 2.14 12.67
C LYS A 44 37.13 2.81 11.36
N THR A 45 38.12 3.02 10.50
CA THR A 45 37.91 3.53 9.13
C THR A 45 37.81 2.36 8.14
N ARG A 46 36.87 2.43 7.20
CA ARG A 46 36.69 1.44 6.13
C ARG A 46 36.49 2.13 4.79
N ALA A 47 37.09 1.57 3.74
CA ALA A 47 36.92 2.01 2.37
C ALA A 47 35.65 1.37 1.77
N GLN A 48 34.83 2.15 1.06
CA GLN A 48 33.65 1.64 0.36
C GLN A 48 33.46 2.35 -0.97
N ARG A 49 33.27 1.55 -2.03
CA ARG A 49 32.82 2.07 -3.33
C ARG A 49 31.29 2.14 -3.32
N LEU A 50 30.75 3.33 -3.53
CA LEU A 50 29.30 3.59 -3.42
C LEU A 50 28.48 2.74 -4.41
N LYS A 51 29.03 2.41 -5.57
CA LYS A 51 28.41 1.55 -6.59
C LYS A 51 28.12 0.10 -6.12
N HIS A 52 28.76 -0.37 -5.05
CA HIS A 52 28.59 -1.74 -4.53
C HIS A 52 27.72 -1.82 -3.25
N GLY A 53 27.01 -0.74 -2.89
CA GLY A 53 26.22 -0.67 -1.67
C GLY A 53 27.06 -0.63 -0.39
N TYR A 54 26.43 -0.87 0.78
CA TYR A 54 27.07 -0.68 2.10
C TYR A 54 27.33 -1.98 2.87
N THR A 55 27.29 -3.13 2.20
CA THR A 55 27.27 -4.46 2.84
C THR A 55 28.42 -4.67 3.82
N ASN A 56 29.64 -4.24 3.49
CA ASN A 56 30.82 -4.37 4.36
C ASN A 56 30.69 -3.52 5.65
N LEU A 57 30.20 -2.29 5.51
CA LEU A 57 30.02 -1.35 6.63
C LEU A 57 28.86 -1.78 7.54
N VAL A 58 27.75 -2.23 6.96
CA VAL A 58 26.60 -2.76 7.69
C VAL A 58 26.99 -4.03 8.45
N GLN A 59 27.70 -4.97 7.80
CA GLN A 59 28.18 -6.18 8.46
C GLN A 59 29.09 -5.87 9.65
N HIS A 60 29.94 -4.85 9.53
CA HIS A 60 30.78 -4.41 10.64
C HIS A 60 29.95 -3.98 11.86
N ILE A 61 28.90 -3.16 11.66
CA ILE A 61 28.04 -2.71 12.77
C ILE A 61 27.27 -3.88 13.38
N LEU A 62 26.65 -4.72 12.55
CA LEU A 62 25.85 -5.86 13.02
C LEU A 62 26.67 -6.87 13.84
N VAL A 63 27.94 -7.05 13.49
CA VAL A 63 28.83 -8.02 14.17
C VAL A 63 29.55 -7.42 15.36
N LYS A 64 30.03 -6.17 15.27
CA LYS A 64 30.88 -5.57 16.31
C LYS A 64 30.14 -4.67 17.28
N HIS A 65 28.96 -4.19 16.90
CA HIS A 65 28.16 -3.25 17.69
C HIS A 65 26.65 -3.58 17.64
N PRO A 66 26.24 -4.85 17.90
CA PRO A 66 24.82 -5.23 17.87
C PRO A 66 23.98 -4.40 18.86
N ASP A 67 24.57 -4.03 20.00
CA ASP A 67 23.94 -3.25 21.06
C ASP A 67 23.54 -1.85 20.59
N TRP A 68 24.34 -1.24 19.72
CA TRP A 68 24.04 0.08 19.13
C TRP A 68 22.84 0.02 18.20
N VAL A 69 22.76 -1.05 17.40
CA VAL A 69 21.62 -1.30 16.50
C VAL A 69 20.35 -1.51 17.31
N ALA A 70 20.43 -2.30 18.39
CA ALA A 70 19.30 -2.52 19.30
C ALA A 70 18.83 -1.23 19.99
N ALA A 71 19.77 -0.40 20.48
CA ALA A 71 19.45 0.88 21.10
C ALA A 71 18.79 1.85 20.10
N ALA A 72 19.38 2.02 18.92
CA ALA A 72 18.84 2.90 17.89
C ALA A 72 17.48 2.43 17.33
N SER A 73 17.22 1.11 17.34
CA SER A 73 15.92 0.54 16.97
C SER A 73 14.82 0.89 17.98
N ARG A 74 15.18 1.20 19.23
CA ARG A 74 14.27 1.59 20.32
C ARG A 74 14.07 3.09 20.44
N GLU A 75 15.06 3.89 20.06
CA GLU A 75 15.04 5.37 20.16
C GLU A 75 14.28 6.07 19.01
N ALA A 76 13.86 5.36 17.96
CA ALA A 76 13.11 5.94 16.84
C ALA A 76 11.65 6.35 17.15
N HIS A 77 11.35 6.74 18.39
CA HIS A 77 10.14 7.42 18.83
C HIS A 77 10.47 8.84 19.30
N PRO A 78 10.03 9.85 18.54
CA PRO A 78 8.92 10.64 19.07
C PRO A 78 7.83 10.87 18.02
N SER A 79 6.59 10.58 18.38
CA SER A 79 5.43 11.11 17.66
C SER A 79 5.33 12.62 17.92
N PRO A 80 5.02 13.46 16.91
CA PRO A 80 4.65 14.86 17.16
C PRO A 80 3.24 14.89 17.75
N THR A 81 3.11 15.28 19.02
CA THR A 81 1.81 15.63 19.60
C THR A 81 1.39 17.01 19.10
N PRO A 82 0.12 17.24 18.71
CA PRO A 82 -0.36 18.57 18.36
C PRO A 82 -0.42 19.44 19.60
N ALA A 83 0.05 20.68 19.49
CA ALA A 83 -0.12 21.70 20.51
C ALA A 83 -1.60 22.08 20.64
N LEU A 84 -2.23 21.71 21.76
CA LEU A 84 -3.37 22.45 22.30
C LEU A 84 -3.14 22.69 23.79
N ALA A 85 -3.20 23.96 24.17
CA ALA A 85 -2.98 24.46 25.51
C ALA A 85 -4.17 24.16 26.45
N SER A 86 -3.90 23.74 27.68
CA SER A 86 -4.69 24.18 28.84
C SER A 86 -3.97 23.91 30.16
N ASN A 87 -3.89 24.95 30.98
CA ASN A 87 -3.32 25.01 32.31
C ASN A 87 -4.00 24.08 33.35
N LYS A 88 -3.18 23.66 34.33
CA LYS A 88 -3.41 23.52 35.80
C LYS A 88 -3.13 22.12 36.38
N SER A 89 -2.19 22.09 37.31
CA SER A 89 -2.04 21.12 38.42
C SER A 89 -2.42 21.83 39.74
N PRO A 90 -2.53 21.18 40.92
CA PRO A 90 -2.41 19.75 41.25
C PRO A 90 -3.56 19.15 42.12
N THR A 91 -3.47 17.84 42.32
CA THR A 91 -4.29 16.88 43.13
C THR A 91 -4.47 17.23 44.63
N PRO A 92 -5.36 16.54 45.40
CA PRO A 92 -4.94 15.28 46.06
C PRO A 92 -6.00 14.14 46.22
N LYS A 93 -5.42 12.96 46.46
CA LYS A 93 -5.92 11.60 46.80
C LYS A 93 -7.09 11.48 47.80
N LYS A 94 -7.93 10.43 47.66
CA LYS A 94 -8.00 9.24 48.57
C LYS A 94 -9.16 8.26 48.25
N ASN A 95 -8.80 6.97 48.18
CA ASN A 95 -9.42 5.74 48.71
C ASN A 95 -10.95 5.54 48.76
N GLY A 96 -11.41 4.35 48.34
CA GLY A 96 -12.63 3.74 48.92
C GLY A 96 -13.24 2.57 48.14
N LYS A 97 -13.11 1.36 48.69
CA LYS A 97 -13.62 0.06 48.21
C LYS A 97 -15.15 -0.06 48.09
N ALA A 98 -15.56 -0.88 47.11
CA ALA A 98 -16.56 -1.98 47.14
C ALA A 98 -17.98 -1.74 47.68
N LYS A 99 -19.01 -2.11 46.88
CA LYS A 99 -19.69 -3.42 46.95
C LYS A 99 -20.84 -3.47 45.94
N ALA A 100 -21.05 -4.68 45.42
CA ALA A 100 -22.16 -5.07 44.57
C ALA A 100 -23.50 -5.09 45.33
N ARG A 101 -24.60 -4.90 44.61
CA ARG A 101 -25.84 -5.63 44.88
C ARG A 101 -26.67 -5.80 43.59
N THR A 102 -26.89 -7.07 43.26
CA THR A 102 -27.91 -7.61 42.35
C THR A 102 -29.29 -7.47 42.99
N GLU A 103 -30.35 -7.32 42.18
CA GLU A 103 -31.68 -7.97 42.28
C GLU A 103 -32.67 -7.21 41.35
N THR A 104 -33.05 -7.81 40.21
CA THR A 104 -34.28 -8.60 39.93
C THR A 104 -35.58 -7.81 39.92
N GLY A 105 -36.40 -8.03 38.88
CA GLY A 105 -37.85 -7.78 38.95
C GLY A 105 -38.47 -7.42 37.61
N ALA A 106 -39.22 -8.35 37.05
CA ALA A 106 -39.95 -8.28 35.79
C ALA A 106 -41.36 -7.66 35.94
N ASN A 107 -42.12 -7.74 34.83
CA ASN A 107 -43.56 -7.45 34.61
C ASN A 107 -43.84 -6.03 34.08
N ASP A 108 -44.75 -5.80 33.15
CA ASP A 108 -45.64 -6.64 32.33
C ASP A 108 -46.17 -5.75 31.18
N LYS A 109 -46.65 -6.40 30.11
CA LYS A 109 -47.78 -6.11 29.19
C LYS A 109 -48.42 -4.70 29.23
N GLU A 110 -48.88 -4.09 28.14
CA GLU A 110 -49.84 -4.60 27.15
C GLU A 110 -50.10 -3.48 26.10
N GLU A 111 -50.43 -3.88 24.85
CA GLU A 111 -51.41 -3.31 23.88
C GLU A 111 -51.61 -1.77 23.74
N ARG A 112 -51.82 -1.14 22.57
CA ARG A 112 -52.64 -1.53 21.40
C ARG A 112 -52.49 -0.48 20.26
N ASN A 113 -52.88 -0.92 19.07
CA ASN A 113 -52.91 -0.25 17.76
C ASN A 113 -53.91 0.92 17.58
N GLY A 114 -53.76 1.66 16.46
CA GLY A 114 -54.84 2.31 15.69
C GLY A 114 -54.49 3.73 15.24
N GLU A 115 -54.02 3.93 13.99
CA GLU A 115 -54.80 4.36 12.79
C GLU A 115 -55.26 5.84 12.85
N GLN A 116 -54.65 6.75 12.07
CA GLN A 116 -54.94 7.14 10.66
C GLN A 116 -56.06 8.19 10.49
N GLY A 117 -55.79 9.16 9.62
CA GLY A 117 -56.78 10.07 8.99
C GLY A 117 -56.66 11.52 9.46
N SER A 118 -56.05 12.47 8.73
CA SER A 118 -56.38 13.06 7.43
C SER A 118 -57.13 14.40 7.53
N ASN A 119 -56.40 15.46 7.14
CA ASN A 119 -56.74 16.58 6.27
C ASN A 119 -57.83 17.64 6.60
N ASP A 120 -57.36 18.90 6.45
CA ASP A 120 -57.98 20.06 5.77
C ASP A 120 -59.31 20.61 6.35
N SER A 121 -59.57 21.92 6.53
CA SER A 121 -59.07 23.13 5.88
C SER A 121 -59.63 24.41 6.57
N VAL A 122 -58.78 25.43 6.66
CA VAL A 122 -58.96 26.88 6.37
C VAL A 122 -60.26 27.63 6.75
N SER A 123 -60.13 28.68 7.58
CA SER A 123 -60.59 30.06 7.24
C SER A 123 -60.09 31.17 8.21
N ASN A 124 -59.04 31.86 7.77
CA ASN A 124 -58.81 33.32 7.71
C ASN A 124 -59.34 34.28 8.82
N SER A 125 -58.42 34.95 9.52
CA SER A 125 -58.51 36.40 9.76
C SER A 125 -57.15 37.02 10.07
N LYS A 126 -56.86 38.10 9.35
CA LYS A 126 -55.64 38.93 9.33
C LYS A 126 -55.33 39.54 10.69
N GLU A 127 -54.05 39.57 11.06
CA GLU A 127 -53.46 40.76 11.70
C GLU A 127 -51.94 40.80 11.48
N ARG A 128 -51.48 41.97 11.06
CA ARG A 128 -50.07 42.26 10.75
C ARG A 128 -49.33 42.46 12.06
N ASN A 129 -48.23 41.73 12.24
CA ASN A 129 -47.14 42.21 13.07
C ASN A 129 -45.82 41.96 12.37
N SER A 130 -45.04 43.05 12.30
CA SER A 130 -43.68 43.12 11.81
C SER A 130 -42.78 42.17 12.58
N VAL A 131 -42.23 41.17 11.90
CA VAL A 131 -41.09 40.40 12.40
C VAL A 131 -40.02 40.46 11.34
N MET A 132 -38.86 40.96 11.74
CA MET A 132 -37.60 40.97 10.97
C MET A 132 -37.38 39.59 10.34
N PRO A 133 -36.80 39.49 9.13
CA PRO A 133 -36.42 38.18 8.62
C PRO A 133 -35.37 37.62 9.58
N GLU A 134 -35.80 36.64 10.37
CA GLU A 134 -34.91 35.77 11.11
C GLU A 134 -33.99 35.16 10.06
N GLN A 135 -32.78 35.70 9.99
CA GLN A 135 -31.70 35.10 9.21
C GLN A 135 -31.52 33.73 9.82
N SER A 136 -32.17 32.72 9.23
CA SER A 136 -31.86 31.34 9.53
C SER A 136 -30.38 31.24 9.24
N ALA A 137 -29.59 31.16 10.30
CA ALA A 137 -28.20 30.78 10.20
C ALA A 137 -28.26 29.36 9.66
N THR A 138 -28.26 29.23 8.34
CA THR A 138 -27.95 27.98 7.66
C THR A 138 -26.52 27.72 8.08
N SER A 139 -26.36 26.95 9.16
CA SER A 139 -25.11 26.28 9.44
C SER A 139 -24.92 25.37 8.24
N SER A 140 -24.21 25.86 7.22
CA SER A 140 -23.72 25.05 6.13
C SER A 140 -22.68 24.13 6.76
N SER A 141 -23.18 23.07 7.39
CA SER A 141 -22.35 22.03 7.96
C SER A 141 -21.53 21.51 6.79
N VAL A 142 -20.23 21.77 6.80
CA VAL A 142 -19.34 21.30 5.74
C VAL A 142 -19.41 19.77 5.79
N GLN A 143 -20.01 19.18 4.76
CA GLN A 143 -20.13 17.73 4.62
C GLN A 143 -18.97 17.20 3.80
N LYS A 144 -18.55 15.96 4.10
CA LYS A 144 -17.59 15.25 3.26
C LYS A 144 -18.16 15.09 1.85
N ARG A 145 -17.27 15.08 0.85
CA ARG A 145 -17.62 14.71 -0.52
C ARG A 145 -18.29 13.34 -0.55
N SER A 146 -19.19 13.13 -1.51
CA SER A 146 -19.86 11.84 -1.75
C SER A 146 -19.28 11.11 -2.97
N ASP A 147 -18.50 11.80 -3.80
CA ASP A 147 -17.95 11.34 -5.08
C ASP A 147 -16.49 10.88 -4.99
N TYR A 148 -16.00 10.54 -3.78
CA TYR A 148 -14.67 9.98 -3.59
C TYR A 148 -14.63 8.48 -3.94
N LEU A 149 -13.47 8.01 -4.42
CA LEU A 149 -13.31 6.60 -4.77
C LEU A 149 -13.38 5.69 -3.56
N SER A 150 -14.06 4.55 -3.73
CA SER A 150 -13.96 3.43 -2.80
C SER A 150 -12.53 2.89 -2.78
N TRP A 151 -12.15 2.17 -1.73
CA TRP A 151 -10.81 1.57 -1.66
C TRP A 151 -10.56 0.55 -2.77
N ASP A 152 -11.54 -0.30 -3.06
CA ASP A 152 -11.38 -1.33 -4.09
C ASP A 152 -11.30 -0.70 -5.48
N ASP A 153 -12.11 0.34 -5.77
CA ASP A 153 -11.98 1.10 -7.03
C ASP A 153 -10.64 1.83 -7.12
N TYR A 154 -10.15 2.40 -6.01
CA TYR A 154 -8.85 3.06 -5.97
C TYR A 154 -7.71 2.08 -6.26
N PHE A 155 -7.64 0.93 -5.58
CA PHE A 155 -6.57 -0.03 -5.79
C PHE A 155 -6.64 -0.71 -7.15
N MET A 156 -7.85 -0.98 -7.65
CA MET A 156 -8.04 -1.44 -9.03
C MET A 156 -7.59 -0.36 -10.02
N SER A 157 -7.92 0.92 -9.78
CA SER A 157 -7.46 2.04 -10.61
C SER A 157 -5.93 2.15 -10.63
N VAL A 158 -5.26 1.91 -9.50
CA VAL A 158 -3.79 1.85 -9.45
C VAL A 158 -3.25 0.69 -10.30
N ALA A 159 -3.89 -0.48 -10.27
CA ALA A 159 -3.51 -1.60 -11.14
C ALA A 159 -3.64 -1.23 -12.63
N PHE A 160 -4.75 -0.60 -13.04
CA PHE A 160 -4.93 -0.12 -14.42
C PHE A 160 -3.96 1.00 -14.80
N LEU A 161 -3.71 1.97 -13.92
CA LEU A 161 -2.72 3.03 -14.14
C LEU A 161 -1.31 2.45 -14.29
N SER A 162 -0.98 1.42 -13.53
CA SER A 162 0.30 0.71 -13.64
C SER A 162 0.42 -0.03 -14.96
N ALA A 163 -0.67 -0.60 -15.48
CA ALA A 163 -0.69 -1.24 -16.79
C ALA A 163 -0.28 -0.27 -17.92
N MET A 164 -0.57 1.03 -17.78
CA MET A 164 -0.16 2.05 -18.76
C MET A 164 1.36 2.21 -18.89
N ARG A 165 2.16 1.60 -18.01
CA ARG A 165 3.62 1.54 -18.14
C ARG A 165 4.12 0.37 -19.00
N SER A 166 3.27 -0.62 -19.29
CA SER A 166 3.64 -1.75 -20.13
C SER A 166 3.94 -1.30 -21.56
N LYS A 167 4.99 -1.87 -22.14
CA LYS A 167 5.40 -1.67 -23.54
C LYS A 167 4.86 -2.77 -24.46
N ASP A 168 4.14 -3.75 -23.92
CA ASP A 168 3.52 -4.81 -24.71
C ASP A 168 2.45 -4.19 -25.63
N PRO A 169 2.57 -4.29 -26.96
CA PRO A 169 1.63 -3.66 -27.88
C PRO A 169 0.26 -4.38 -27.92
N SER A 170 0.18 -5.62 -27.43
CA SER A 170 -1.03 -6.43 -27.52
C SER A 170 -1.88 -6.39 -26.26
N THR A 171 -1.26 -6.47 -25.09
CA THR A 171 -2.00 -6.61 -23.84
C THR A 171 -1.24 -5.96 -22.70
N GLN A 172 -1.87 -4.98 -22.07
CA GLN A 172 -1.33 -4.29 -20.91
C GLN A 172 -2.09 -4.73 -19.67
N VAL A 173 -1.38 -5.35 -18.74
CA VAL A 173 -1.91 -5.82 -17.45
C VAL A 173 -1.11 -5.15 -16.35
N GLY A 174 -1.79 -4.72 -15.30
CA GLY A 174 -1.17 -4.23 -14.09
C GLY A 174 -1.73 -4.92 -12.85
N ALA A 175 -0.94 -4.85 -11.79
CA ALA A 175 -1.21 -5.45 -10.50
C ALA A 175 -0.78 -4.52 -9.36
N CYS A 176 -1.55 -4.53 -8.27
CA CYS A 176 -1.31 -3.73 -7.07
C CYS A 176 -1.51 -4.61 -5.83
N ILE A 177 -0.49 -4.76 -4.98
CA ILE A 177 -0.55 -5.53 -3.75
C ILE A 177 -0.75 -4.57 -2.58
N VAL A 178 -1.73 -4.88 -1.74
CA VAL A 178 -2.19 -4.06 -0.64
C VAL A 178 -2.21 -4.88 0.64
N ASN A 179 -1.66 -4.33 1.72
CA ASN A 179 -1.64 -4.97 3.02
C ASN A 179 -2.97 -4.76 3.81
N PRO A 180 -3.17 -5.43 4.97
CA PRO A 180 -4.38 -5.26 5.78
C PRO A 180 -4.67 -3.83 6.24
N GLU A 181 -3.62 -3.00 6.40
CA GLU A 181 -3.75 -1.57 6.73
C GLU A 181 -4.02 -0.67 5.51
N ARG A 182 -4.38 -1.25 4.35
CA ARG A 182 -4.70 -0.54 3.10
C ARG A 182 -3.54 0.26 2.55
N LYS A 183 -2.31 -0.22 2.75
CA LYS A 183 -1.09 0.37 2.19
C LYS A 183 -0.65 -0.43 0.98
N ILE A 184 -0.30 0.27 -0.10
CA ILE A 184 0.28 -0.35 -1.28
C ILE A 184 1.70 -0.80 -0.93
N VAL A 185 1.94 -2.09 -1.05
CA VAL A 185 3.22 -2.73 -0.71
C VAL A 185 3.93 -3.33 -1.92
N GLY A 186 3.30 -3.35 -3.10
CA GLY A 186 3.90 -3.78 -4.35
C GLY A 186 3.06 -3.35 -5.54
N ILE A 187 3.72 -2.99 -6.65
CA ILE A 187 3.09 -2.62 -7.92
C ILE A 187 3.83 -3.32 -9.05
N GLY A 188 3.11 -3.79 -10.05
CA GLY A 188 3.68 -4.42 -11.23
C GLY A 188 2.85 -4.18 -12.49
N TYR A 189 3.51 -4.32 -13.62
CA TYR A 189 2.92 -4.39 -14.96
C TYR A 189 3.69 -5.43 -15.77
N ASN A 190 3.10 -5.95 -16.84
CA ASN A 190 3.81 -6.92 -17.69
C ASN A 190 4.91 -6.24 -18.52
N GLY A 191 6.08 -6.86 -18.55
CA GLY A 191 7.28 -6.33 -19.19
C GLY A 191 8.41 -7.36 -19.20
N PHE A 192 9.50 -7.07 -19.90
CA PHE A 192 10.68 -7.94 -19.85
C PHE A 192 11.44 -7.82 -18.51
N PRO A 193 12.35 -8.75 -18.20
CA PRO A 193 13.13 -8.72 -16.97
C PRO A 193 14.02 -7.48 -16.88
N ASN A 194 14.39 -7.10 -15.66
CA ASN A 194 15.26 -5.95 -15.43
C ASN A 194 16.60 -6.12 -16.19
N GLY A 195 16.97 -5.09 -16.95
CA GLY A 195 18.20 -5.08 -17.75
C GLY A 195 18.07 -5.71 -19.13
N CYS A 196 16.92 -6.29 -19.48
CA CYS A 196 16.62 -6.71 -20.85
C CYS A 196 15.95 -5.55 -21.60
N GLY A 197 16.53 -5.13 -22.73
CA GLY A 197 16.01 -4.03 -23.53
C GLY A 197 14.67 -4.37 -24.18
N ASP A 198 13.69 -3.46 -24.09
CA ASP A 198 12.38 -3.65 -24.71
C ASP A 198 12.40 -3.58 -26.25
N ASP A 199 13.51 -3.10 -26.82
CA ASP A 199 13.76 -3.06 -28.26
C ASP A 199 14.65 -4.23 -28.74
N GLU A 200 15.21 -5.02 -27.81
CA GLU A 200 16.11 -6.14 -28.11
C GLU A 200 15.38 -7.49 -28.14
N LEU A 201 14.29 -7.61 -27.39
CA LEU A 201 13.49 -8.83 -27.28
C LEU A 201 12.17 -8.72 -28.07
N PRO A 202 11.68 -9.84 -28.63
CA PRO A 202 10.51 -9.80 -29.49
C PRO A 202 9.22 -9.62 -28.68
N TRP A 203 8.39 -8.67 -29.09
CA TRP A 203 7.01 -8.53 -28.60
C TRP A 203 5.99 -9.40 -29.34
N ALA A 204 6.43 -10.09 -30.40
CA ALA A 204 5.56 -10.88 -31.27
C ALA A 204 4.88 -12.03 -30.51
N ARG A 205 3.67 -12.36 -30.94
CA ARG A 205 2.87 -13.48 -30.40
C ARG A 205 3.02 -14.75 -31.22
N GLU A 206 3.49 -14.62 -32.45
CA GLU A 206 3.65 -15.69 -33.42
C GLU A 206 5.09 -15.61 -33.94
N SER A 207 5.68 -16.76 -34.22
CA SER A 207 7.06 -16.85 -34.72
C SER A 207 7.02 -17.08 -36.22
N GLU A 208 7.81 -16.29 -36.96
CA GLU A 208 8.02 -16.50 -38.40
C GLU A 208 8.91 -17.73 -38.66
N SER A 209 9.84 -18.03 -37.75
CA SER A 209 10.77 -19.17 -37.90
C SER A 209 10.29 -20.45 -37.20
N ASN A 210 9.07 -20.47 -36.66
CA ASN A 210 8.54 -21.49 -35.74
C ASN A 210 9.41 -21.71 -34.47
N SER A 211 10.26 -20.76 -34.12
CA SER A 211 11.04 -20.75 -32.89
C SER A 211 10.27 -20.03 -31.77
N PRO A 212 10.08 -20.64 -30.58
CA PRO A 212 9.51 -19.96 -29.43
C PRO A 212 10.30 -18.70 -29.01
N LEU A 213 11.59 -18.64 -29.34
CA LEU A 213 12.49 -17.52 -29.05
C LEU A 213 12.15 -16.26 -29.85
N ASP A 214 11.38 -16.36 -30.93
CA ASP A 214 10.93 -15.19 -31.68
C ASP A 214 9.66 -14.58 -31.10
N THR A 215 9.14 -15.15 -30.02
CA THR A 215 7.91 -14.69 -29.36
C THR A 215 8.21 -14.09 -28.01
N LYS A 216 7.30 -13.26 -27.49
CA LYS A 216 7.45 -12.68 -26.15
C LYS A 216 7.34 -13.70 -25.01
N TYR A 217 6.73 -14.86 -25.24
CA TYR A 217 6.29 -15.76 -24.17
C TYR A 217 7.42 -16.31 -23.27
N PRO A 218 8.62 -16.62 -23.78
CA PRO A 218 9.74 -17.04 -22.93
C PRO A 218 10.30 -15.92 -22.04
N TYR A 219 10.06 -14.66 -22.41
CA TYR A 219 10.76 -13.52 -21.83
C TYR A 219 9.86 -12.64 -20.95
N VAL A 220 8.57 -12.55 -21.28
CA VAL A 220 7.68 -11.60 -20.60
C VAL A 220 7.41 -12.03 -19.15
N CYS A 221 7.68 -11.13 -18.21
CA CYS A 221 7.24 -11.24 -16.83
C CYS A 221 5.83 -10.67 -16.71
N HIS A 222 4.93 -11.42 -16.09
CA HIS A 222 3.57 -10.98 -15.83
C HIS A 222 3.50 -9.91 -14.73
N ALA A 223 2.40 -9.15 -14.71
CA ALA A 223 2.20 -8.06 -13.77
C ALA A 223 2.23 -8.51 -12.30
N GLU A 224 1.62 -9.66 -12.01
CA GLU A 224 1.52 -10.26 -10.68
C GLU A 224 2.91 -10.66 -10.16
N MET A 225 3.72 -11.28 -11.04
CA MET A 225 5.10 -11.63 -10.74
C MET A 225 5.91 -10.38 -10.41
N ASN A 226 5.84 -9.37 -11.27
CA ASN A 226 6.53 -8.11 -11.06
C ASN A 226 6.07 -7.40 -9.79
N ALA A 227 4.77 -7.42 -9.45
CA ALA A 227 4.26 -6.81 -8.22
C ALA A 227 4.82 -7.49 -6.95
N ILE A 228 4.93 -8.82 -6.94
CA ILE A 228 5.49 -9.60 -5.83
C ILE A 228 7.00 -9.35 -5.67
N LEU A 229 7.73 -9.24 -6.79
CA LEU A 229 9.17 -9.00 -6.80
C LEU A 229 9.51 -7.55 -6.45
N ASN A 230 8.69 -6.58 -6.86
CA ASN A 230 8.88 -5.15 -6.61
C ASN A 230 8.35 -4.67 -5.26
N LYS A 231 8.04 -5.59 -4.34
CA LYS A 231 7.49 -5.21 -3.03
C LYS A 231 8.46 -4.32 -2.24
N ASN A 232 7.90 -3.34 -1.53
CA ASN A 232 8.63 -2.45 -0.61
C ASN A 232 8.57 -2.91 0.86
N SER A 233 8.10 -4.14 1.08
CA SER A 233 7.90 -4.80 2.36
C SER A 233 8.74 -6.08 2.45
N THR A 234 8.98 -6.57 3.67
CA THR A 234 9.72 -7.82 3.90
C THR A 234 9.06 -9.01 3.20
N ASP A 235 7.74 -9.08 3.27
CA ASP A 235 6.90 -10.08 2.62
C ASP A 235 5.51 -9.49 2.34
N VAL A 236 4.71 -10.25 1.58
CA VAL A 236 3.32 -9.89 1.21
C VAL A 236 2.33 -10.89 1.80
N LYS A 237 2.67 -11.53 2.93
CA LYS A 237 1.79 -12.51 3.57
C LYS A 237 0.53 -11.83 4.08
N GLY A 238 -0.63 -12.45 3.86
CA GLY A 238 -1.94 -11.91 4.22
C GLY A 238 -2.37 -10.69 3.41
N CYS A 239 -1.61 -10.30 2.37
CA CYS A 239 -1.99 -9.18 1.52
C CYS A 239 -3.10 -9.58 0.53
N THR A 240 -3.74 -8.56 -0.06
CA THR A 240 -4.64 -8.68 -1.20
C THR A 240 -3.93 -8.18 -2.47
N ILE A 241 -4.04 -8.90 -3.58
CA ILE A 241 -3.57 -8.43 -4.88
C ILE A 241 -4.77 -8.04 -5.76
N TYR A 242 -4.74 -6.80 -6.27
CA TYR A 242 -5.68 -6.28 -7.27
C TYR A 242 -5.04 -6.43 -8.64
N VAL A 243 -5.72 -7.06 -9.60
CA VAL A 243 -5.19 -7.36 -10.94
C VAL A 243 -6.20 -7.03 -12.03
N ALA A 244 -5.74 -6.46 -13.15
CA ALA A 244 -6.64 -6.13 -14.25
C ALA A 244 -7.25 -7.38 -14.94
N LEU A 245 -6.52 -8.49 -14.94
CA LEU A 245 -6.91 -9.77 -15.54
C LEU A 245 -6.68 -10.90 -14.53
N PHE A 246 -7.58 -11.89 -14.50
CA PHE A 246 -7.44 -13.07 -13.62
C PHE A 246 -6.05 -13.72 -13.78
N PRO A 247 -5.38 -14.15 -12.70
CA PRO A 247 -4.02 -14.65 -12.81
C PRO A 247 -3.95 -16.01 -13.51
N CYS A 248 -2.92 -16.20 -14.35
CA CYS A 248 -2.62 -17.52 -14.92
C CYS A 248 -2.13 -18.50 -13.85
N ASN A 249 -2.00 -19.79 -14.19
CA ASN A 249 -1.56 -20.82 -13.25
C ASN A 249 -0.15 -20.57 -12.68
N GLU A 250 0.78 -20.02 -13.46
CA GLU A 250 2.13 -19.69 -12.96
C GLU A 250 2.09 -18.52 -11.96
N CYS A 251 1.32 -17.48 -12.25
CA CYS A 251 1.09 -16.37 -11.32
C CYS A 251 0.37 -16.84 -10.05
N ALA A 252 -0.59 -17.76 -10.16
CA ALA A 252 -1.25 -18.36 -9.00
C ALA A 252 -0.27 -19.06 -8.07
N LYS A 253 0.69 -19.83 -8.61
CA LYS A 253 1.77 -20.44 -7.80
C LYS A 253 2.55 -19.37 -7.03
N LEU A 254 2.93 -18.27 -7.67
CA LEU A 254 3.66 -17.18 -7.02
C LEU A 254 2.82 -16.48 -5.94
N ILE A 255 1.53 -16.22 -6.23
CA ILE A 255 0.57 -15.64 -5.29
C ILE A 255 0.48 -16.52 -4.03
N ILE A 256 0.26 -17.82 -4.20
CA ILE A 256 0.17 -18.80 -3.10
C ILE A 256 1.49 -18.85 -2.31
N GLN A 257 2.62 -19.04 -2.98
CA GLN A 257 3.92 -19.21 -2.30
C GLN A 257 4.41 -17.92 -1.63
N SER A 258 3.96 -16.75 -2.08
CA SER A 258 4.23 -15.46 -1.42
C SER A 258 3.35 -15.19 -0.20
N GLY A 259 2.31 -16.02 0.01
CA GLY A 259 1.38 -15.93 1.13
C GLY A 259 0.29 -14.89 0.98
N ILE A 260 0.03 -14.40 -0.24
CA ILE A 260 -1.13 -13.55 -0.54
C ILE A 260 -2.41 -14.36 -0.30
N SER A 261 -3.35 -13.79 0.45
CA SER A 261 -4.56 -14.49 0.89
C SER A 261 -5.80 -14.16 0.07
N ARG A 262 -5.76 -13.11 -0.75
CA ARG A 262 -6.90 -12.67 -1.57
C ARG A 262 -6.47 -12.10 -2.92
N VAL A 263 -7.18 -12.47 -3.98
CA VAL A 263 -7.08 -11.92 -5.33
C VAL A 263 -8.36 -11.17 -5.67
N VAL A 264 -8.24 -9.92 -6.08
CA VAL A 264 -9.36 -9.12 -6.62
C VAL A 264 -9.05 -8.84 -8.08
N TYR A 265 -9.89 -9.30 -9.00
CA TYR A 265 -9.62 -9.19 -10.43
C TYR A 265 -10.72 -8.42 -11.18
N CYS A 266 -10.38 -7.70 -12.24
CA CYS A 266 -11.38 -6.98 -13.03
C CYS A 266 -12.00 -7.83 -14.15
N SER A 267 -11.16 -8.53 -14.93
CA SER A 267 -11.59 -9.34 -16.08
C SER A 267 -11.24 -10.81 -15.90
N ASP A 268 -12.15 -11.70 -16.30
CA ASP A 268 -11.93 -13.15 -16.42
C ASP A 268 -12.28 -13.63 -17.84
N LYS A 269 -11.85 -12.87 -18.85
CA LYS A 269 -12.19 -13.14 -20.26
C LYS A 269 -11.65 -14.46 -20.81
N TYR A 270 -10.67 -15.07 -20.15
CA TYR A 270 -10.06 -16.35 -20.54
C TYR A 270 -10.47 -17.50 -19.61
N ASN A 271 -11.63 -17.40 -18.95
CA ASN A 271 -12.06 -18.36 -17.95
C ASN A 271 -12.06 -19.83 -18.44
N GLN A 272 -12.29 -20.10 -19.72
CA GLN A 272 -12.28 -21.47 -20.24
C GLN A 272 -10.88 -22.02 -20.59
N ASP A 273 -9.85 -21.17 -20.66
CA ASP A 273 -8.49 -21.62 -20.95
C ASP A 273 -7.94 -22.43 -19.75
N TRP A 274 -7.29 -23.55 -20.07
CA TRP A 274 -6.76 -24.51 -19.09
C TRP A 274 -5.85 -23.86 -18.04
N LYS A 275 -5.12 -22.78 -18.38
CA LYS A 275 -4.27 -22.04 -17.45
C LYS A 275 -5.09 -21.39 -16.34
N PHE A 276 -6.26 -20.86 -16.67
CA PHE A 276 -7.14 -20.16 -15.72
C PHE A 276 -7.99 -21.17 -14.93
N VAL A 277 -8.36 -22.30 -15.54
CA VAL A 277 -8.96 -23.44 -14.82
C VAL A 277 -7.97 -24.02 -13.79
N ALA A 278 -6.71 -24.23 -14.17
CA ALA A 278 -5.67 -24.69 -13.26
C ALA A 278 -5.36 -23.66 -12.16
N SER A 279 -5.34 -22.36 -12.50
CA SER A 279 -5.20 -21.26 -11.55
C SER A 279 -6.26 -21.33 -10.44
N ARG A 280 -7.55 -21.43 -10.79
CA ARG A 280 -8.63 -21.58 -9.81
C ARG A 280 -8.47 -22.81 -8.93
N ARG A 281 -8.17 -23.98 -9.50
CA ARG A 281 -7.90 -25.19 -8.72
C ARG A 281 -6.79 -24.99 -7.69
N LEU A 282 -5.69 -24.34 -8.08
CA LEU A 282 -4.58 -24.04 -7.17
C LEU A 282 -5.01 -23.08 -6.05
N LEU A 283 -5.71 -21.99 -6.39
CA LEU A 283 -6.19 -21.01 -5.42
C LEU A 283 -7.20 -21.62 -4.45
N ASP A 284 -8.14 -22.43 -4.93
CA ASP A 284 -9.14 -23.15 -4.14
C ASP A 284 -8.46 -24.12 -3.16
N MET A 285 -7.51 -24.93 -3.65
CA MET A 285 -6.76 -25.89 -2.82
C MET A 285 -5.90 -25.19 -1.74
N ALA A 286 -5.36 -24.01 -2.05
CA ALA A 286 -4.53 -23.24 -1.13
C ALA A 286 -5.35 -22.34 -0.17
N GLY A 287 -6.67 -22.27 -0.35
CA GLY A 287 -7.53 -21.39 0.46
C GLY A 287 -7.31 -19.89 0.18
N VAL A 288 -6.84 -19.53 -1.02
CA VAL A 288 -6.69 -18.13 -1.44
C VAL A 288 -8.01 -17.66 -2.06
N ALA A 289 -8.68 -16.72 -1.40
CA ALA A 289 -9.96 -16.21 -1.89
C ALA A 289 -9.76 -15.41 -3.18
N TYR A 290 -10.67 -15.53 -4.15
CA TYR A 290 -10.68 -14.65 -5.33
C TYR A 290 -12.08 -14.13 -5.62
N VAL A 291 -12.17 -12.87 -6.03
CA VAL A 291 -13.45 -12.21 -6.33
C VAL A 291 -13.29 -11.25 -7.51
N GLN A 292 -14.29 -11.24 -8.39
CA GLN A 292 -14.36 -10.25 -9.46
C GLN A 292 -14.80 -8.91 -8.88
N HIS A 293 -14.03 -7.85 -9.14
CA HIS A 293 -14.37 -6.50 -8.72
C HIS A 293 -15.58 -5.98 -9.48
N GLN A 294 -16.54 -5.41 -8.75
CA GLN A 294 -17.70 -4.74 -9.31
C GLN A 294 -17.42 -3.24 -9.37
N LEU A 295 -16.97 -2.79 -10.54
CA LEU A 295 -16.65 -1.39 -10.80
C LEU A 295 -17.88 -0.50 -10.56
N GLN A 296 -17.75 0.48 -9.65
CA GLN A 296 -18.80 1.48 -9.43
C GLN A 296 -18.85 2.51 -10.58
N THR A 297 -17.71 2.73 -11.22
CA THR A 297 -17.57 3.57 -12.42
C THR A 297 -16.72 2.85 -13.46
N SER A 298 -17.04 3.01 -14.73
CA SER A 298 -16.26 2.46 -15.84
C SER A 298 -14.94 3.21 -16.09
N LYS A 299 -14.80 4.44 -15.57
CA LYS A 299 -13.66 5.32 -15.84
C LYS A 299 -13.31 6.18 -14.64
N VAL A 300 -12.01 6.38 -14.43
CA VAL A 300 -11.45 7.35 -13.48
C VAL A 300 -10.58 8.31 -14.29
N MET A 301 -10.81 9.62 -14.14
CA MET A 301 -10.06 10.66 -14.84
C MET A 301 -9.01 11.25 -13.90
N ILE A 302 -7.76 11.28 -14.35
CA ILE A 302 -6.67 12.00 -13.67
C ILE A 302 -6.42 13.27 -14.48
N ASP A 303 -6.86 14.41 -13.95
CA ASP A 303 -6.68 15.72 -14.56
C ASP A 303 -5.59 16.50 -13.84
N PHE A 304 -4.45 16.68 -14.50
CA PHE A 304 -3.32 17.43 -13.95
C PHE A 304 -3.60 18.92 -13.80
N THR A 305 -4.63 19.46 -14.47
CA THR A 305 -5.02 20.88 -14.37
C THR A 305 -5.95 21.17 -13.20
N SER A 306 -6.53 20.14 -12.56
CA SER A 306 -7.52 20.29 -11.49
C SER A 306 -7.06 21.04 -10.24
N VAL A 307 -5.75 21.25 -10.09
CA VAL A 307 -5.10 21.97 -8.97
C VAL A 307 -4.21 23.12 -9.44
N MET A 308 -4.20 23.42 -10.74
CA MET A 308 -3.48 24.56 -11.34
C MET A 308 -4.40 25.78 -11.39
#